data_AF-A0A3A9YR55-F1
#
_entry.id   AF-A0A3A9YR55-F1
#
_cell.length_a   1.000
_cell.length_b   1.000
_cell.length_c   1.000
_cell.angle_alpha   90.00
_cell.angle_beta   90.00
_cell.angle_gamma   90.00
#
_symmetry.space_group_name_H-M   'P 1'
#
loop_
_entity.id
_entity.type
_entity.pdbx_description
1 polymer ?
#
loop_
_entity_poly.entity_id
_entity_poly.type
_entity_poly.pdbx_seq_one_letter_code
_entity_poly.pdbx_strand_id
1 'polypeptide(L)' 'MIRDSATGRDWGTAAEIAARLGPDVTDRMVINWRRRDGLTVHRVGRAVYSPLDQAAAIEAAKRRSTRGRRRQLAHATAA' A
#
# COMPACT_ATOMS: atom_id res chain seq x y z
N MET A 1 1.41 -9.38 -8.97
CA MET A 1 0.65 -8.17 -9.35
C MET A 1 0.13 -8.35 -10.75
N ILE A 2 -0.92 -7.63 -11.10
CA ILE A 2 -1.56 -7.62 -12.41
C ILE A 2 -1.57 -6.18 -12.90
N ARG A 3 -0.96 -5.93 -14.06
CA ARG A 3 -1.06 -4.61 -14.71
C ARG A 3 -2.28 -4.61 -15.61
N ASP A 4 -3.19 -3.69 -15.34
CA ASP A 4 -4.37 -3.45 -16.16
C ASP A 4 -3.94 -2.72 -17.44
N SER A 5 -4.22 -3.31 -18.60
CA SER A 5 -3.80 -2.76 -19.89
C SER A 5 -4.63 -1.57 -20.37
N ALA A 6 -5.88 -1.44 -19.89
CA ALA A 6 -6.78 -0.36 -20.27
C ALA A 6 -6.48 0.94 -19.52
N THR A 7 -6.11 0.85 -18.24
CA THR A 7 -5.86 1.98 -17.35
C THR A 7 -4.38 2.18 -17.02
N GLY A 8 -3.53 1.18 -17.31
CA GLY A 8 -2.12 1.17 -16.94
C GLY A 8 -1.88 0.97 -15.44
N ARG A 9 -2.91 0.72 -14.63
CA ARG A 9 -2.80 0.56 -13.18
C ARG A 9 -2.26 -0.80 -12.79
N ASP A 10 -1.36 -0.81 -11.81
CA ASP A 10 -0.92 -2.05 -11.16
C ASP A 10 -1.88 -2.40 -10.02
N TRP A 11 -2.41 -3.62 -10.07
CA TRP A 11 -3.26 -4.21 -9.05
C TRP A 11 -2.53 -5.35 -8.34
N GLY A 12 -2.68 -5.44 -7.02
CA GLY A 12 -1.98 -6.46 -6.25
C GLY A 12 -2.76 -6.92 -5.03
N THR A 13 -2.39 -8.10 -4.54
CA THR A 13 -2.80 -8.55 -3.21
C THR A 13 -2.14 -7.70 -2.11
N ALA A 14 -2.61 -7.82 -0.87
CA ALA A 14 -2.04 -7.07 0.24
C ALA A 14 -0.52 -7.30 0.42
N ALA A 15 -0.08 -8.55 0.27
CA ALA A 15 1.34 -8.92 0.37
C ALA A 15 2.17 -8.32 -0.78
N GLU A 16 1.65 -8.39 -2.02
CA GLU A 16 2.33 -7.81 -3.18
C GLU A 16 2.44 -6.28 -3.09
N ILE A 17 1.39 -5.61 -2.63
CA ILE A 17 1.40 -4.17 -2.42
C ILE A 17 2.40 -3.79 -1.32
N ALA A 18 2.40 -4.49 -0.19
CA ALA A 18 3.33 -4.26 0.90
C ALA A 18 4.80 -4.39 0.42
N ALA A 19 5.11 -5.49 -0.28
CA ALA A 19 6.43 -5.69 -0.87
C ALA A 19 6.83 -4.56 -1.84
N ARG A 20 5.88 -4.00 -2.58
CA ARG A 20 6.15 -2.93 -3.57
C ARG A 20 6.30 -1.55 -2.94
N LEU A 21 5.59 -1.27 -1.84
CA LEU A 21 5.68 0.01 -1.10
C LEU A 21 6.89 0.07 -0.16
N GLY A 22 7.47 -1.07 0.20
CA GLY A 22 8.69 -1.17 0.97
C GLY A 22 8.49 -1.62 2.42
N PRO A 23 9.59 -1.75 3.18
CA PRO A 23 9.62 -2.50 4.44
C PRO A 23 8.76 -1.90 5.57
N ASP A 24 8.43 -0.62 5.50
CA ASP A 24 7.58 0.04 6.50
C ASP A 24 6.09 -0.27 6.35
N VAL A 25 5.70 -0.90 5.24
CA VAL A 25 4.31 -1.23 4.93
C VAL A 25 4.12 -2.73 5.07
N THR A 26 3.16 -3.12 5.90
CA THR A 26 2.78 -4.52 6.11
C THR A 26 1.47 -4.83 5.42
N ASP A 27 1.25 -6.10 5.10
CA ASP A 27 0.02 -6.65 4.53
C ASP A 27 -1.20 -6.24 5.37
N ARG A 28 -1.04 -6.26 6.69
CA ARG A 28 -2.09 -5.89 7.65
C ARG A 28 -2.43 -4.40 7.59
N MET A 29 -1.48 -3.54 7.28
CA MET A 29 -1.75 -2.13 7.04
C MET A 29 -2.56 -1.94 5.76
N VAL A 30 -2.18 -2.62 4.67
CA VAL A 30 -2.94 -2.60 3.41
C VAL A 30 -4.37 -3.09 3.62
N ILE A 31 -4.55 -4.17 4.41
CA ILE A 31 -5.89 -4.67 4.77
C ILE A 31 -6.68 -3.64 5.59
N ASN A 32 -6.04 -2.95 6.52
CA ASN A 32 -6.70 -1.92 7.33
C ASN A 32 -7.13 -0.71 6.47
N TRP A 33 -6.35 -0.33 5.48
CA TRP A 33 -6.69 0.78 4.56
C TRP A 33 -7.97 0.51 3.78
N ARG A 34 -8.28 -0.76 3.44
CA ARG A 34 -9.55 -1.16 2.82
C ARG A 34 -10.76 -0.80 3.67
N ARG A 35 -10.62 -0.91 4.99
CA ARG A 35 -11.72 -0.66 5.94
C ARG A 35 -11.78 0.78 6.44
N ARG A 36 -10.63 1.44 6.59
CA ARG A 36 -10.52 2.74 7.28
C ARG A 36 -10.29 3.92 6.37
N ASP A 37 -9.69 3.68 5.20
CA ASP A 37 -9.17 4.73 4.32
C ASP A 37 -9.77 4.66 2.90
N GLY A 38 -10.72 3.74 2.69
CA GLY A 38 -11.44 3.62 1.41
C GLY A 38 -10.59 3.03 0.28
N LEU A 39 -9.54 2.26 0.57
CA LEU A 39 -8.75 1.60 -0.46
C LEU A 39 -9.66 0.66 -1.29
N THR A 40 -9.67 0.85 -2.60
CA THR A 40 -10.52 0.09 -3.52
C THR A 40 -10.20 -1.40 -3.44
N VAL A 41 -11.26 -2.21 -3.51
CA VAL A 41 -11.19 -3.66 -3.42
C VAL A 41 -11.86 -4.28 -4.63
N HIS A 42 -11.12 -5.14 -5.33
CA HIS A 42 -11.63 -6.01 -6.36
C HIS A 42 -11.41 -7.47 -5.97
N ARG A 43 -12.45 -8.30 -6.07
CA ARG A 43 -12.40 -9.72 -5.68
C ARG A 43 -12.38 -10.58 -6.93
N VAL A 44 -11.38 -11.46 -7.02
CA VAL A 44 -11.26 -12.45 -8.08
C VAL A 44 -11.13 -13.83 -7.42
N GLY A 45 -12.22 -14.60 -7.47
CA GLY A 45 -12.33 -15.84 -6.69
C GLY A 45 -12.16 -15.58 -5.20
N ARG A 46 -11.15 -16.22 -4.59
CA ARG A 46 -10.81 -16.06 -3.17
C ARG A 46 -9.79 -14.94 -2.91
N ALA A 47 -9.20 -14.38 -3.96
CA ALA A 47 -8.16 -13.36 -3.83
C ALA A 47 -8.76 -11.94 -3.86
N VAL A 48 -8.12 -11.03 -3.13
CA VAL A 48 -8.53 -9.63 -2.98
C VAL A 48 -7.42 -8.73 -3.48
N TYR A 49 -7.71 -8.01 -4.56
CA TYR A 49 -6.81 -7.08 -5.23
C TYR A 49 -7.18 -5.63 -4.88
N SER A 50 -6.15 -4.81 -4.74
CA SER A 50 -6.26 -3.36 -4.57
C SER A 50 -5.29 -2.66 -5.53
N PRO A 51 -5.58 -1.42 -5.95
CA PRO A 51 -4.70 -0.69 -6.84
C PRO A 51 -3.51 -0.09 -6.08
N LEU A 52 -2.30 -0.27 -6.63
CA LEU A 52 -1.03 0.11 -6.00
C LEU A 52 -0.88 1.62 -5.85
N ASP A 53 -1.28 2.40 -6.86
CA ASP A 53 -1.23 3.87 -6.87
C ASP A 53 -2.05 4.47 -5.73
N GLN A 54 -3.26 3.95 -5.51
CA GLN A 54 -4.12 4.39 -4.40
C GLN A 54 -3.52 4.01 -3.04
N ALA A 55 -2.96 2.79 -2.91
CA ALA A 55 -2.29 2.37 -1.69
C ALA A 55 -1.07 3.25 -1.39
N ALA A 56 -0.30 3.64 -2.40
CA ALA A 56 0.82 4.57 -2.29
C ALA A 56 0.36 5.97 -1.83
N ALA A 57 -0.77 6.46 -2.35
CA ALA A 57 -1.34 7.74 -1.94
C ALA A 57 -1.77 7.74 -0.46
N ILE A 58 -2.43 6.67 -0.01
CA ILE A 58 -2.80 6.49 1.40
C ILE A 58 -1.53 6.43 2.26
N GLU A 59 -0.53 5.67 1.85
CA GLU A 59 0.75 5.56 2.56
C GLU A 59 1.43 6.92 2.71
N ALA A 60 1.50 7.70 1.64
CA ALA A 60 2.06 9.06 1.65
C ALA A 60 1.25 10.01 2.54
N ALA A 61 -0.08 9.91 2.56
CA ALA A 61 -0.93 10.68 3.47
C ALA A 61 -0.68 10.30 4.94
N LYS A 62 -0.54 9.01 5.25
CA LYS A 62 -0.24 8.53 6.61
C LYS A 62 1.17 8.93 7.06
N ARG A 63 2.17 8.87 6.18
CA ARG A 63 3.54 9.35 6.48
C ARG A 63 3.59 10.82 6.85
N ARG A 64 2.78 11.64 6.18
CA ARG A 64 2.69 13.09 6.45
C ARG A 64 1.84 13.44 7.68
N SER A 65 1.05 12.50 8.19
CA SER A 65 0.25 12.72 9.38
C SER A 65 1.13 12.68 10.64
N THR A 66 0.95 13.65 11.53
CA THR A 66 1.57 13.66 12.86
C THR A 66 0.95 12.64 13.83
N ARG A 67 -0.13 11.97 13.42
CA ARG A 67 -0.86 10.99 14.24
C ARG A 67 -0.38 9.57 13.95
N GLY A 68 0.22 8.91 14.96
CA GLY A 68 0.60 7.49 14.92
C GLY A 68 2.09 7.25 15.22
N ARG A 69 2.54 5.98 15.07
CA ARG A 69 3.95 5.59 15.25
C ARG A 69 4.80 6.22 14.14
N ARG A 70 5.81 7.02 14.49
CA ARG A 70 6.84 7.48 13.53
C ARG A 70 7.47 6.24 12.89
N ARG A 71 7.38 6.13 11.57
CA ARG A 71 8.11 5.12 10.80
C ARG A 71 9.60 5.46 10.83
N GLN A 72 10.45 4.45 10.78
CA GLN A 72 11.89 4.66 10.84
C GLN A 72 12.27 5.57 9.67
N LEU A 73 12.78 6.77 9.97
CA LEU A 73 13.58 7.50 9.02
C LEU A 73 14.76 6.58 8.72
N ALA A 74 14.91 6.15 7.47
CA ALA A 74 16.14 5.50 7.06
C ALA A 74 17.29 6.41 7.52
N HIS A 75 18.10 5.91 8.46
CA HIS A 75 19.33 6.61 8.82
C HIS A 75 20.15 6.68 7.54
N ALA A 76 20.29 7.89 6.99
CA ALA A 76 21.31 8.15 6.00
C ALA A 76 22.64 7.77 6.64
N THR A 77 23.24 6.68 6.18
CA THR A 77 24.63 6.34 6.50
C THR A 77 25.48 7.44 5.86
N ALA A 78 25.95 8.35 6.70
CA ALA A 78 27.10 9.18 6.40
C ALA A 78 28.35 8.28 6.45
N ALA A 79 29.09 8.25 5.36
CA ALA A 79 30.51 7.93 5.30
C ALA A 79 31.12 8.72 4.14
#